data_AF-A0A3S0R297-F1
#
_entry.id   AF-A0A3S0R297-F1
#
_cell.length_a   1.000
_cell.length_b   1.000
_cell.length_c   1.000
_cell.angle_alpha   90.00
_cell.angle_beta   90.00
_cell.angle_gamma   90.00
#
_symmetry.space_group_name_H-M   'P 1'
#
loop_
_entity.id
_entity.type
_entity.pdbx_description
1 polymer ?
#
loop_
_entity_poly.entity_id
_entity_poly.type
_entity_poly.pdbx_seq_one_letter_code
_entity_poly.pdbx_strand_id
1 'polypeptide(L)'
;MKNETEEMLKARHALQELSASDPAVSSNMLRYVAAYRIMLTGRRRGEQRQHDPRISGGFVLTHGEEALCAAADRLNGTDSIYIAFDVDDGAAPPVAAGIFRREGEQMMVYGDCRLWSPADDGRSLLVPVGGKYVGYFAHRPGKPLKFVDAALPGDFSAGCRRANARMQRLLASDELRERNGGGYLNIVRNDGPGISVKVTRVAA
;
A
#
# COMPACT_ATOMS: atom_id res chain seq x y z
N MET A 1 1.04 -23.80 9.74
CA MET A 1 0.21 -23.33 8.61
C MET A 1 -0.17 -24.52 7.77
N LYS A 2 -1.45 -24.72 7.45
CA LYS A 2 -1.86 -25.73 6.46
C LYS A 2 -1.46 -25.20 5.08
N ASN A 3 -0.83 -26.05 4.26
CA ASN A 3 -0.61 -25.73 2.85
C ASN A 3 -1.97 -25.61 2.17
N GLU A 4 -2.23 -24.51 1.46
CA GLU A 4 -3.41 -24.38 0.62
C GLU A 4 -3.40 -25.42 -0.50
N THR A 5 -4.56 -25.98 -0.82
CA THR A 5 -4.71 -26.84 -2.00
C THR A 5 -4.83 -25.99 -3.26
N GLU A 6 -4.59 -26.58 -4.43
CA GLU A 6 -4.82 -25.90 -5.72
C GLU A 6 -6.26 -25.39 -5.88
N GLU A 7 -7.24 -26.13 -5.35
CA GLU A 7 -8.65 -25.72 -5.36
C GLU A 7 -8.88 -24.48 -4.49
N MET A 8 -8.26 -24.40 -3.30
CA MET A 8 -8.33 -23.23 -2.43
C MET A 8 -7.69 -22.00 -3.08
N LEU A 9 -6.55 -22.18 -3.75
CA LEU A 9 -5.90 -21.10 -4.52
C LEU A 9 -6.81 -20.59 -5.64
N LYS A 10 -7.39 -21.48 -6.46
CA LYS A 10 -8.33 -21.12 -7.53
C LYS A 10 -9.56 -20.38 -6.98
N ALA A 11 -10.14 -20.87 -5.88
CA ALA A 11 -11.29 -20.24 -5.25
C ALA A 11 -10.96 -18.83 -4.75
N ARG A 12 -9.80 -18.64 -4.09
CA ARG A 12 -9.35 -17.31 -3.65
C ARG A 12 -9.16 -16.37 -4.84
N HIS A 13 -8.53 -16.83 -5.92
CA HIS A 13 -8.33 -16.00 -7.10
C HIS A 13 -9.65 -15.58 -7.75
N ALA A 14 -10.63 -16.47 -7.82
CA ALA A 14 -11.97 -16.14 -8.31
C ALA A 14 -12.66 -15.10 -7.40
N LEU A 15 -12.51 -15.22 -6.07
CA LEU A 15 -13.04 -14.22 -5.12
C LEU A 15 -12.36 -12.86 -5.27
N GLN A 16 -11.04 -12.83 -5.48
CA GLN A 16 -10.31 -11.59 -5.74
C GLN A 16 -10.76 -10.93 -7.06
N GLU A 17 -10.97 -11.72 -8.12
CA GLU A 17 -11.52 -11.21 -9.38
C GLU A 17 -12.92 -10.62 -9.22
N LEU A 18 -13.79 -11.35 -8.54
CA LEU A 18 -15.16 -10.91 -8.28
C LEU A 18 -15.16 -9.61 -7.47
N SER A 19 -14.41 -9.57 -6.38
CA SER A 19 -14.31 -8.39 -5.51
C SER A 19 -13.67 -7.20 -6.21
N ALA A 20 -12.65 -7.43 -7.04
CA ALA A 20 -12.04 -6.36 -7.84
C ALA A 20 -12.95 -5.83 -8.95
N SER A 21 -13.95 -6.59 -9.38
CA SER A 21 -14.94 -6.15 -10.35
C SER A 21 -16.03 -5.26 -9.74
N ASP A 22 -16.14 -5.22 -8.41
CA ASP A 22 -17.04 -4.32 -7.70
C ASP A 22 -16.54 -2.86 -7.79
N PRO A 23 -17.34 -1.93 -8.36
CA PRO A 23 -17.01 -0.51 -8.41
C PRO A 23 -16.79 0.14 -7.04
N ALA A 24 -17.51 -0.30 -6.01
CA ALA A 24 -17.38 0.23 -4.66
C ALA A 24 -16.01 -0.13 -4.05
N VAL A 25 -15.57 -1.37 -4.23
CA VAL A 25 -14.26 -1.85 -3.78
C VAL A 25 -13.14 -1.08 -4.50
N SER A 26 -13.19 -1.05 -5.83
CA SER A 26 -12.16 -0.37 -6.62
C SER A 26 -12.08 1.14 -6.34
N SER A 27 -13.23 1.82 -6.20
CA SER A 27 -13.30 3.23 -5.79
C SER A 27 -12.69 3.42 -4.39
N ASN A 28 -13.07 2.60 -3.41
CA ASN A 28 -12.53 2.66 -2.07
C ASN A 28 -11.00 2.48 -2.04
N MET A 29 -10.48 1.47 -2.73
CA MET A 29 -9.04 1.23 -2.86
C MET A 29 -8.31 2.45 -3.44
N LEU A 30 -8.83 3.05 -4.51
CA LEU A 30 -8.24 4.24 -5.11
C LEU A 30 -8.25 5.47 -4.18
N ARG A 31 -9.30 5.63 -3.37
CA ARG A 31 -9.40 6.69 -2.35
C ARG A 31 -8.33 6.52 -1.28
N TYR A 32 -8.11 5.31 -0.80
CA TYR A 32 -7.04 5.04 0.16
C TYR A 32 -5.65 5.21 -0.45
N VAL A 33 -5.39 4.72 -1.66
CA VAL A 33 -4.12 4.97 -2.37
C VAL A 33 -3.83 6.47 -2.47
N ALA A 34 -4.85 7.26 -2.80
CA ALA A 34 -4.76 8.72 -2.85
C ALA A 34 -4.41 9.34 -1.50
N ALA A 35 -5.13 8.94 -0.46
CA ALA A 35 -4.96 9.48 0.88
C ALA A 35 -3.58 9.12 1.43
N TYR A 36 -3.10 7.88 1.23
CA TYR A 36 -1.72 7.49 1.54
C TYR A 36 -0.70 8.39 0.83
N ARG A 37 -0.89 8.66 -0.47
CA ARG A 37 -0.03 9.60 -1.20
C ARG A 37 -0.02 10.98 -0.56
N ILE A 38 -1.19 11.56 -0.29
CA ILE A 38 -1.28 12.90 0.32
C ILE A 38 -0.61 12.91 1.70
N MET A 39 -0.85 11.90 2.52
CA MET A 39 -0.29 11.81 3.87
C MET A 39 1.24 11.70 3.86
N LEU A 40 1.82 10.94 2.95
CA LEU A 40 3.27 10.71 2.87
C LEU A 40 4.01 11.83 2.15
N THR A 41 3.45 12.36 1.08
CA THR A 41 4.13 13.32 0.21
C THR A 41 3.72 14.77 0.46
N GLY A 42 2.56 14.99 1.10
CA GLY A 42 1.93 16.30 1.25
C GLY A 42 1.29 16.83 -0.03
N ARG A 43 1.30 16.07 -1.12
CA ARG A 43 0.89 16.54 -2.45
C ARG A 43 -0.47 16.01 -2.89
N ARG A 44 -1.20 16.86 -3.60
CA ARG A 44 -2.48 16.55 -4.24
C ARG A 44 -2.28 16.06 -5.68
N ARG A 45 -3.37 15.78 -6.39
CA ARG A 45 -3.37 15.22 -7.75
C ARG A 45 -2.52 16.05 -8.73
N GLY A 46 -1.80 15.37 -9.64
CA GLY A 46 -1.04 16.02 -10.72
C GLY A 46 0.40 16.39 -10.37
N GLU A 47 0.81 16.31 -9.11
CA GLU A 47 2.15 16.72 -8.66
C GLU A 47 3.11 15.54 -8.44
N GLN A 48 2.83 14.38 -9.04
CA GLN A 48 3.70 13.21 -8.92
C GLN A 48 5.06 13.49 -9.56
N ARG A 49 6.13 13.27 -8.80
CA ARG A 49 7.51 13.36 -9.28
C ARG A 49 8.09 11.99 -9.55
N GLN A 50 9.13 11.95 -10.39
CA GLN A 50 9.82 10.72 -10.85
C GLN A 50 10.35 9.82 -9.72
N HIS A 51 10.53 10.35 -8.50
CA HIS A 51 11.04 9.60 -7.35
C HIS A 51 10.05 9.54 -6.18
N ASP A 52 8.80 9.94 -6.38
CA ASP A 52 7.78 9.70 -5.36
C ASP A 52 7.50 8.18 -5.29
N PRO A 53 7.28 7.62 -4.09
CA PRO A 53 7.01 6.20 -3.95
C PRO A 53 5.76 5.83 -4.75
N ARG A 54 5.81 4.67 -5.39
CA ARG A 54 4.63 4.08 -6.01
C ARG A 54 3.74 3.55 -4.90
N ILE A 55 2.46 3.88 -4.95
CA ILE A 55 1.49 3.37 -3.97
C ILE A 55 0.45 2.60 -4.75
N SER A 56 0.28 1.33 -4.41
CA SER A 56 -0.70 0.43 -5.02
C SER A 56 -1.58 -0.18 -3.94
N GLY A 57 -2.86 -0.37 -4.27
CA GLY A 57 -3.80 -1.13 -3.45
C GLY A 57 -4.13 -2.47 -4.10
N GLY A 58 -4.39 -3.46 -3.25
CA GLY A 58 -4.87 -4.78 -3.66
C GLY A 58 -5.26 -5.60 -2.44
N PHE A 59 -5.52 -6.90 -2.62
CA PHE A 59 -5.90 -7.77 -1.51
C PHE A 59 -4.71 -8.27 -0.70
N VAL A 60 -4.94 -8.81 0.50
CA VAL A 60 -3.90 -9.46 1.31
C VAL A 60 -3.11 -10.47 0.48
N LEU A 61 -1.79 -10.36 0.53
CA LEU A 61 -0.85 -11.26 -0.14
C LEU A 61 -0.54 -12.44 0.76
N THR A 62 -0.41 -13.62 0.18
CA THR A 62 0.05 -14.84 0.84
C THR A 62 1.57 -14.95 0.83
N HIS A 63 2.08 -15.87 1.66
CA HIS A 63 3.50 -16.20 1.69
C HIS A 63 3.93 -16.76 0.33
N GLY A 64 4.75 -16.01 -0.40
CA GLY A 64 5.10 -16.26 -1.80
C GLY A 64 4.72 -15.09 -2.69
N GLU A 65 3.47 -14.61 -2.64
CA GLU A 65 3.00 -13.44 -3.42
C GLU A 65 3.77 -12.16 -3.04
N GLU A 66 4.19 -12.02 -1.79
CA GLU A 66 5.10 -10.95 -1.36
C GLU A 66 6.44 -10.97 -2.12
N ALA A 67 7.03 -12.15 -2.32
CA ALA A 67 8.27 -12.30 -3.07
C ALA A 67 8.05 -12.00 -4.57
N LEU A 68 6.85 -12.28 -5.09
CA LEU A 68 6.47 -11.96 -6.47
C LEU A 68 6.33 -10.45 -6.68
N CYS A 69 5.64 -9.75 -5.77
CA CYS A 69 5.56 -8.29 -5.77
C CYS A 69 6.96 -7.65 -5.69
N ALA A 70 7.80 -8.15 -4.79
CA ALA A 70 9.18 -7.70 -4.66
C ALA A 70 9.99 -7.87 -5.96
N ALA A 71 9.82 -8.99 -6.68
CA ALA A 71 10.48 -9.23 -7.96
C ALA A 71 10.00 -8.26 -9.07
N ALA A 72 8.69 -7.99 -9.14
CA ALA A 72 8.13 -7.03 -10.10
C ALA A 72 8.62 -5.59 -9.83
N ASP A 73 8.77 -5.22 -8.56
CA ASP A 73 9.25 -3.89 -8.16
C ASP A 73 10.75 -3.68 -8.39
N ARG A 74 11.56 -4.76 -8.37
CA ARG A 74 12.99 -4.70 -8.67
C ARG A 74 13.29 -4.04 -10.02
N LEU A 75 12.41 -4.23 -11.00
CA LEU A 75 12.55 -3.67 -12.36
C LEU A 75 12.24 -2.17 -12.44
N ASN A 76 11.51 -1.62 -11.47
CA ASN A 76 10.99 -0.25 -11.50
C ASN A 76 11.93 0.79 -10.86
N GLY A 77 12.97 0.35 -10.15
CA GLY A 77 14.00 1.22 -9.55
C GLY A 77 13.51 2.24 -8.52
N THR A 78 12.27 2.10 -8.03
CA THR A 78 11.63 3.01 -7.06
C THR A 78 10.98 2.18 -5.96
N ASP A 79 10.98 2.70 -4.73
CA ASP A 79 10.30 2.06 -3.61
C ASP A 79 8.79 2.00 -3.85
N SER A 80 8.20 0.85 -3.55
CA SER A 80 6.78 0.58 -3.69
C SER A 80 6.13 0.36 -2.34
N ILE A 81 4.99 1.00 -2.13
CA ILE A 81 4.13 0.83 -0.97
C ILE A 81 2.89 0.09 -1.44
N TYR A 82 2.59 -1.03 -0.78
CA TYR A 82 1.40 -1.82 -1.04
C TYR A 82 0.44 -1.69 0.13
N ILE A 83 -0.82 -1.32 -0.13
CA ILE A 83 -1.88 -1.31 0.88
C ILE A 83 -2.83 -2.47 0.60
N ALA A 84 -3.03 -3.32 1.61
CA ALA A 84 -3.76 -4.56 1.51
C ALA A 84 -5.17 -4.42 2.10
N PHE A 85 -6.16 -4.93 1.37
CA PHE A 85 -7.56 -5.01 1.79
C PHE A 85 -7.96 -6.47 2.00
N ASP A 86 -8.95 -6.66 2.86
CA ASP A 86 -9.60 -7.97 2.98
C ASP A 86 -10.37 -8.27 1.69
N VAL A 87 -10.32 -9.53 1.23
CA VAL A 87 -11.09 -9.95 0.05
C VAL A 87 -12.58 -10.06 0.40
N ASP A 88 -12.91 -10.42 1.65
CA ASP A 88 -14.29 -10.60 2.09
C ASP A 88 -14.99 -9.25 2.32
N ASP A 89 -14.22 -8.18 2.56
CA ASP A 89 -14.72 -6.82 2.72
C ASP A 89 -13.77 -5.79 2.07
N GLY A 90 -13.67 -5.84 0.74
CA GLY A 90 -12.81 -4.91 -0.02
C GLY A 90 -13.23 -3.43 0.07
N ALA A 91 -14.45 -3.16 0.54
CA ALA A 91 -14.96 -1.81 0.77
C ALA A 91 -14.55 -1.23 2.14
N ALA A 92 -14.05 -2.06 3.05
CA ALA A 92 -13.52 -1.64 4.35
C ALA A 92 -12.18 -0.87 4.24
N PRO A 93 -11.71 -0.27 5.34
CA PRO A 93 -10.34 0.23 5.44
C PRO A 93 -9.29 -0.87 5.18
N PRO A 94 -8.09 -0.51 4.68
CA PRO A 94 -7.02 -1.48 4.47
C PRO A 94 -6.59 -2.11 5.80
N VAL A 95 -6.36 -3.42 5.77
CA VAL A 95 -5.98 -4.23 6.94
C VAL A 95 -4.48 -4.18 7.21
N ALA A 96 -3.67 -3.94 6.16
CA ALA A 96 -2.23 -3.83 6.27
C ALA A 96 -1.64 -2.88 5.23
N ALA A 97 -0.41 -2.45 5.46
CA ALA A 97 0.43 -1.81 4.46
C ALA A 97 1.83 -2.41 4.52
N GLY A 98 2.52 -2.46 3.39
CA GLY A 98 3.89 -2.94 3.32
C GLY A 98 4.75 -2.14 2.37
N ILE A 99 6.06 -2.31 2.50
CA ILE A 99 7.06 -1.65 1.65
C ILE A 99 7.92 -2.70 0.97
N PHE A 100 8.06 -2.56 -0.34
CA PHE A 100 9.03 -3.26 -1.17
C PHE A 100 10.15 -2.29 -1.54
N ARG A 101 11.38 -2.60 -1.12
CA ARG A 101 12.53 -1.70 -1.27
C ARG A 101 13.75 -2.45 -1.72
N ARG A 102 14.51 -1.88 -2.66
CA ARG A 102 15.81 -2.41 -3.04
C ARG A 102 16.88 -1.95 -2.05
N GLU A 103 17.57 -2.90 -1.43
CA GLU A 103 18.73 -2.65 -0.57
C GLU A 103 19.93 -3.43 -1.15
N GLY A 104 20.80 -2.72 -1.86
CA GLY A 104 21.85 -3.34 -2.67
C GLY A 104 21.27 -4.18 -3.81
N GLU A 105 21.63 -5.47 -3.85
CA GLU A 105 21.09 -6.44 -4.82
C GLU A 105 19.83 -7.17 -4.34
N GLN A 106 19.43 -6.95 -3.09
CA GLN A 106 18.30 -7.64 -2.47
C GLN A 106 17.05 -6.76 -2.46
N MET A 107 15.89 -7.40 -2.53
CA MET A 107 14.61 -6.75 -2.26
C MET A 107 14.20 -7.07 -0.82
N MET A 108 14.01 -6.03 -0.03
CA MET A 108 13.52 -6.10 1.34
C MET A 108 12.02 -5.91 1.36
N VAL A 109 11.35 -6.77 2.14
CA VAL A 109 9.89 -6.73 2.36
C VAL A 109 9.62 -6.36 3.81
N TYR A 110 8.88 -5.27 3.99
CA TYR A 110 8.36 -4.83 5.29
C TYR A 110 6.85 -5.02 5.28
N GLY A 111 6.37 -6.22 5.62
CA GLY A 111 4.98 -6.64 5.38
C GLY A 111 3.90 -6.06 6.30
N ASP A 112 4.28 -5.58 7.49
CA ASP A 112 3.35 -4.89 8.41
C ASP A 112 3.91 -3.50 8.74
N CYS A 113 3.38 -2.49 8.08
CA CYS A 113 3.70 -1.09 8.28
C CYS A 113 2.45 -0.33 8.70
N ARG A 114 2.61 0.65 9.60
CA ARG A 114 1.55 1.57 10.02
C ARG A 114 1.90 3.00 9.64
N LEU A 115 0.88 3.77 9.27
CA LEU A 115 1.03 5.22 9.15
C LEU A 115 1.15 5.85 10.54
N TRP A 116 2.13 6.73 10.69
CA TRP A 116 2.32 7.52 11.89
C TRP A 116 2.41 9.00 11.50
N SER A 117 1.65 9.88 12.17
CA SER A 117 1.70 11.32 11.92
C SER A 117 2.30 12.07 13.12
N PRO A 118 3.19 13.06 12.87
CA PRO A 118 3.71 13.92 13.92
C PRO A 118 2.63 14.86 14.48
N ALA A 119 2.96 15.60 15.53
CA ALA A 119 2.03 16.53 16.18
C ALA A 119 1.92 17.89 15.47
N ASP A 120 2.89 18.24 14.64
CA ASP A 120 3.03 19.52 13.93
C ASP A 120 2.38 19.54 12.54
N ASP A 121 1.43 18.64 12.29
CA ASP A 121 0.81 18.41 10.97
C ASP A 121 1.80 18.07 9.83
N GLY A 122 3.04 17.74 10.17
CA GLY A 122 4.06 17.26 9.24
C GLY A 122 3.65 16.03 8.43
N ARG A 123 4.49 15.65 7.47
CA ARG A 123 4.24 14.47 6.63
C ARG A 123 4.25 13.20 7.46
N SER A 124 3.36 12.29 7.10
CA SER A 124 3.28 10.99 7.78
C SER A 124 4.49 10.12 7.42
N LEU A 125 4.81 9.22 8.34
CA LEU A 125 5.87 8.24 8.23
C LEU A 125 5.23 6.86 8.08
N LEU A 126 5.96 5.92 7.48
CA LEU A 126 5.61 4.50 7.55
C LEU A 126 6.50 3.83 8.58
N VAL A 127 5.90 3.13 9.53
CA VAL A 127 6.60 2.50 10.64
C VAL A 127 6.39 0.99 10.53
N PRO A 128 7.44 0.20 10.25
CA PRO A 128 7.36 -1.24 10.36
C PRO A 128 6.96 -1.65 11.78
N VAL A 129 6.05 -2.61 11.88
CA VAL A 129 5.56 -3.17 13.12
C VAL A 129 5.99 -4.63 13.22
N GLY A 130 6.26 -5.06 14.45
CA GLY A 130 6.92 -6.33 14.74
C GLY A 130 8.39 -6.11 15.10
N GLY A 131 8.86 -6.73 16.17
CA GLY A 131 10.14 -6.45 16.82
C GLY A 131 11.41 -6.73 16.00
N LYS A 132 11.29 -7.01 14.70
CA LYS A 132 12.42 -7.25 13.80
C LYS A 132 13.08 -5.95 13.32
N TYR A 133 12.34 -4.85 13.28
CA TYR A 133 12.83 -3.58 12.74
C TYR A 133 12.57 -2.44 13.74
N VAL A 134 13.61 -1.67 14.05
CA VAL A 134 13.50 -0.44 14.85
C VAL A 134 13.82 0.72 13.92
N GLY A 135 12.85 1.57 13.63
CA GLY A 135 13.02 2.69 12.71
C GLY A 135 11.74 3.08 11.99
N TYR A 136 11.87 3.97 11.01
CA TYR A 136 10.75 4.43 10.20
C TYR A 136 11.19 4.87 8.80
N PHE A 137 10.25 4.86 7.86
CA PHE A 137 10.44 5.39 6.52
C PHE A 137 9.90 6.81 6.41
N ALA A 138 10.77 7.71 5.96
CA ALA A 138 10.43 9.10 5.70
C ALA A 138 10.54 9.41 4.20
N HIS A 139 9.51 10.06 3.64
CA HIS A 139 9.56 10.59 2.28
C HIS A 139 10.30 11.92 2.25
N ARG A 140 11.24 12.05 1.31
CA ARG A 140 11.88 13.32 0.97
C ARG A 140 11.56 13.67 -0.48
N PRO A 141 11.15 14.92 -0.77
CA PRO A 141 10.80 15.31 -2.14
C PRO A 141 11.90 14.99 -3.14
N GLY A 142 11.56 14.26 -4.21
CA GLY A 142 12.53 13.93 -5.27
C GLY A 142 13.61 12.92 -4.86
N LYS A 143 13.42 12.20 -3.75
CA LYS A 143 14.30 11.12 -3.29
C LYS A 143 13.47 9.87 -2.97
N PRO A 144 14.07 8.67 -3.08
CA PRO A 144 13.46 7.44 -2.57
C PRO A 144 13.09 7.55 -1.09
N LEU A 145 12.26 6.63 -0.59
CA LEU A 145 11.98 6.55 0.84
C LEU A 145 13.30 6.32 1.58
N LYS A 146 13.53 7.12 2.62
CA LYS A 146 14.68 6.95 3.49
C LYS A 146 14.25 6.13 4.69
N PHE A 147 14.83 4.94 4.87
CA PHE A 147 14.80 4.29 6.18
C PHE A 147 15.67 5.09 7.16
N VAL A 148 15.08 5.45 8.29
CA VAL A 148 15.73 6.14 9.40
C VAL A 148 15.78 5.15 10.55
N ASP A 149 16.99 4.66 10.81
CA ASP A 149 17.30 3.80 11.96
C ASP A 149 17.43 4.66 13.22
N ALA A 150 16.27 5.09 13.73
CA ALA A 150 16.14 5.86 14.96
C ALA A 150 14.75 5.68 15.54
N ALA A 151 14.60 5.97 16.83
CA ALA A 151 13.30 6.06 17.47
C ALA A 151 12.42 7.12 16.78
N LEU A 152 11.09 6.90 16.82
CA LEU A 152 10.13 7.91 16.40
C LEU A 152 10.29 9.17 17.25
N PRO A 153 10.07 10.37 16.67
CA PRO A 153 10.20 11.63 17.41
C PRO A 153 9.04 11.87 18.40
N GLY A 154 8.28 10.84 18.75
CA GLY A 154 7.16 10.91 19.70
C GLY A 154 6.49 9.56 19.90
N ASP A 155 5.40 9.57 20.67
CA ASP A 155 4.65 8.36 21.01
C ASP A 155 4.06 7.67 19.77
N PHE A 156 4.28 6.34 19.67
CA PHE A 156 3.83 5.53 18.56
C PHE A 156 2.30 5.51 18.47
N SER A 157 1.62 5.16 19.57
CA SER A 157 0.16 5.01 19.59
C SER A 157 -0.55 6.33 19.30
N ALA A 158 -0.08 7.44 19.86
CA ALA A 158 -0.63 8.77 19.60
C ALA A 158 -0.45 9.18 18.13
N GLY A 159 0.71 8.90 17.53
CA GLY A 159 0.91 9.20 16.12
C GLY A 159 0.11 8.33 15.17
N CYS A 160 -0.13 7.06 15.50
CA CYS A 160 -1.05 6.20 14.76
C CYS A 160 -2.50 6.71 14.86
N ARG A 161 -2.95 7.15 16.04
CA ARG A 161 -4.28 7.78 16.21
C ARG A 161 -4.42 9.06 15.38
N ARG A 162 -3.40 9.93 15.38
CA ARG A 162 -3.38 11.14 14.54
C ARG A 162 -3.41 10.80 13.05
N ALA A 163 -2.63 9.81 12.63
CA ALA A 163 -2.64 9.34 11.25
C ALA A 163 -4.02 8.84 10.83
N ASN A 164 -4.67 8.03 11.66
CA ASN A 164 -6.03 7.55 11.38
C ASN A 164 -7.03 8.71 11.31
N ALA A 165 -7.01 9.65 12.26
CA ALA A 165 -7.88 10.81 12.23
C ALA A 165 -7.67 11.69 10.99
N ARG A 166 -6.41 11.87 10.55
CA ARG A 166 -6.08 12.57 9.31
C ARG A 166 -6.55 11.81 8.07
N MET A 167 -6.38 10.49 8.04
CA MET A 167 -6.88 9.62 6.97
C MET A 167 -8.40 9.78 6.81
N GLN A 168 -9.15 9.66 7.90
CA GLN A 168 -10.61 9.80 7.85
C GLN A 168 -11.06 11.18 7.36
N ARG A 169 -10.39 12.26 7.80
CA ARG A 169 -10.65 13.61 7.28
C ARG A 169 -10.38 13.73 5.78
N LEU A 170 -9.29 13.15 5.28
CA LEU A 170 -8.98 13.14 3.85
C LEU A 170 -10.04 12.36 3.07
N LEU A 171 -10.42 11.17 3.52
CA LEU A 171 -11.42 10.34 2.86
C LEU A 171 -12.80 11.00 2.83
N ALA A 172 -13.14 11.80 3.85
CA ALA A 172 -14.37 12.58 3.91
C ALA A 172 -14.34 13.87 3.07
N SER A 173 -13.17 14.29 2.55
CA SER A 173 -13.06 15.50 1.72
C SER A 173 -13.66 15.30 0.33
N ASP A 174 -14.25 16.35 -0.25
CA ASP A 174 -14.86 16.30 -1.58
C ASP A 174 -13.87 15.82 -2.65
N GLU A 175 -12.60 16.24 -2.55
CA GLU A 175 -11.50 15.81 -3.44
C GLU A 175 -11.36 14.29 -3.53
N LEU A 176 -11.54 13.57 -2.42
CA LEU A 176 -11.48 12.11 -2.41
C LEU A 176 -12.84 11.43 -2.50
N ARG A 177 -13.95 12.12 -2.19
CA ARG A 177 -15.30 11.56 -2.40
C ARG A 177 -15.66 11.48 -3.87
N GLU A 178 -15.24 12.47 -4.66
CA GLU A 178 -15.49 12.52 -6.11
C GLU A 178 -14.47 11.72 -6.93
N ARG A 179 -13.52 11.03 -6.26
CA ARG A 179 -12.50 10.23 -6.92
C ARG A 179 -13.08 8.91 -7.41
N ASN A 180 -13.88 8.98 -8.47
CA ASN A 180 -14.49 7.84 -9.13
C ASN A 180 -13.67 7.31 -10.32
N GLY A 181 -12.56 7.96 -10.69
CA GLY A 181 -11.78 7.52 -11.86
C GLY A 181 -10.32 7.95 -11.88
N GLY A 182 -9.55 7.29 -12.76
CA GLY A 182 -8.18 7.69 -13.11
C GLY A 182 -7.06 7.04 -12.29
N GLY A 183 -7.31 5.85 -11.74
CA GLY A 183 -6.28 5.05 -11.07
C GLY A 183 -6.14 3.65 -11.67
N TYR A 184 -5.13 2.93 -11.18
CA TYR A 184 -4.86 1.55 -11.55
C TYR A 184 -5.05 0.66 -10.32
N LEU A 185 -5.79 -0.44 -10.50
CA LEU A 185 -5.89 -1.53 -9.55
C LEU A 185 -4.95 -2.64 -10.00
N ASN A 186 -4.14 -3.15 -9.08
CA ASN A 186 -3.23 -4.27 -9.36
C ASN A 186 -3.80 -5.53 -8.72
N ILE A 187 -4.06 -6.55 -9.55
CA ILE A 187 -4.31 -7.91 -9.08
C ILE A 187 -3.08 -8.73 -9.44
N VAL A 188 -2.36 -9.22 -8.44
CA VAL A 188 -1.17 -10.05 -8.63
C VAL A 188 -1.58 -11.51 -8.60
N ARG A 189 -1.13 -12.30 -9.59
CA ARG A 189 -1.38 -13.73 -9.68
C ARG A 189 -0.10 -14.52 -9.79
N ASN A 190 -0.15 -15.71 -9.21
CA ASN A 190 0.79 -16.78 -9.45
C ASN A 190 0.08 -17.86 -10.27
N ASP A 191 0.36 -17.93 -11.57
CA ASP A 191 -0.28 -18.89 -12.48
C ASP A 191 0.54 -20.18 -12.62
N GLY A 192 1.42 -20.47 -11.65
CA GLY A 192 2.33 -21.63 -11.67
C GLY A 192 3.72 -21.27 -12.19
N PRO A 193 4.07 -21.52 -13.47
CA PRO A 193 5.39 -21.18 -14.02
C PRO A 193 5.56 -19.69 -14.36
N GLY A 194 4.51 -18.86 -14.22
CA GLY A 194 4.52 -17.45 -14.60
C GLY A 194 3.80 -16.55 -13.60
N ILE A 195 4.18 -15.27 -13.61
CA ILE A 195 3.55 -14.21 -12.82
C ILE A 195 2.72 -13.37 -13.79
N SER A 196 1.45 -13.14 -13.47
CA SER A 196 0.65 -12.14 -14.16
C SER A 196 0.22 -11.05 -13.18
N VAL A 197 0.52 -9.79 -13.53
CA VAL A 197 -0.05 -8.63 -12.83
C VAL A 197 -1.11 -8.06 -13.74
N LYS A 198 -2.37 -8.25 -13.36
CA LYS A 198 -3.48 -7.62 -14.05
C LYS A 198 -3.62 -6.20 -13.52
N VAL A 199 -3.20 -5.25 -14.35
CA VAL A 199 -3.37 -3.81 -14.09
C VAL A 199 -4.67 -3.37 -14.73
N THR A 200 -5.70 -3.18 -13.92
CA THR A 200 -7.01 -2.71 -14.40
C THR A 200 -7.11 -1.21 -14.19
N ARG A 201 -7.36 -0.45 -15.26
CA ARG A 201 -7.75 0.95 -15.12
C ARG A 201 -9.17 1.00 -14.59
N VAL A 202 -9.38 1.65 -13.45
CA VAL A 202 -10.74 1.83 -12.91
C VAL A 202 -11.45 2.86 -13.79
N ALA A 203 -12.57 2.44 -14.39
CA ALA A 203 -13.42 3.29 -15.20
C ALA A 203 -14.00 4.42 -14.34
N ALA A 204 -14.12 5.62 -14.91
CA ALA A 204 -14.68 6.79 -14.24
C ALA A 204 -16.20 6.73 -14.16
#